data_AF-A0ABD3PH10-F1
#
_entry.id   AF-A0ABD3PH10-F1
#
_cell.length_a   1.000
_cell.length_b   1.000
_cell.length_c   1.000
_cell.angle_alpha   90.00
_cell.angle_beta   90.00
_cell.angle_gamma   90.00
#
_symmetry.space_group_name_H-M   'P 1'
#
loop_
_entity.id
_entity.type
_entity.pdbx_description
1 polymer ?
#
loop_
_entity_poly.entity_id
_entity_poly.type
_entity_poly.pdbx_seq_one_letter_code
_entity_poly.pdbx_strand_id
1 'polypeptide(L)'
;MAALLCEAISKIINGTCDACGTVLSLPFKACGLATDHLTDVCRSPFCLYLSVAIGLNLPPVIFTAKSSGGGYDNDEGCTSAATWIYVNGALCIIHMMAALYISNKISQEPGEVNDAPFVKASVLDHETGNGQNSKKTLAKMVMENTMPTQSRSVARVKEILCYDPFVALYIIVSIFFMAWQTVGLGRSRLATDCEGGLDENITHSLICGFLFILLGGSTFACSLCCLLR
;
A
#
# COMPACT_ATOMS: atom_id res chain seq x y z
N MET A 1 -10.22 -20.66 11.76
CA MET A 1 -8.74 -20.61 11.80
C MET A 1 -8.18 -19.36 11.14
N ALA A 2 -8.63 -18.94 9.95
CA ALA A 2 -8.21 -17.67 9.33
C ALA A 2 -8.37 -16.44 10.25
N ALA A 3 -9.41 -16.44 11.09
CA ALA A 3 -9.63 -15.42 12.12
C ALA A 3 -8.50 -15.29 13.15
N LEU A 4 -7.98 -16.40 13.69
CA LEU A 4 -6.88 -16.36 14.66
C LEU A 4 -5.57 -15.92 13.99
N LEU A 5 -5.37 -16.33 12.73
CA LEU A 5 -4.22 -15.91 11.94
C LEU A 5 -4.27 -14.41 11.65
N CYS A 6 -5.41 -13.86 11.24
CA CYS A 6 -5.57 -12.42 10.98
C CYS A 6 -5.43 -11.59 12.25
N GLU A 7 -5.87 -12.06 13.41
CA GLU A 7 -5.69 -11.33 14.66
C GLU A 7 -4.22 -11.33 15.12
N ALA A 8 -3.53 -12.48 15.00
CA ALA A 8 -2.11 -12.57 15.30
C ALA A 8 -1.28 -11.71 14.33
N ILE A 9 -1.60 -11.79 13.04
CA ILE A 9 -0.98 -10.98 11.99
C ILE A 9 -1.30 -9.50 12.25
N SER A 10 -2.54 -9.11 12.56
CA SER A 10 -2.90 -7.71 12.84
C SER A 10 -2.13 -7.15 14.04
N LYS A 11 -1.92 -7.92 15.12
CA LYS A 11 -1.09 -7.48 16.25
C LYS A 11 0.38 -7.30 15.86
N ILE A 12 0.93 -8.22 15.07
CA ILE A 12 2.30 -8.11 14.52
C ILE A 12 2.40 -6.91 13.57
N ILE A 13 1.41 -6.73 12.70
CA ILE A 13 1.34 -5.64 11.73
C ILE A 13 1.22 -4.31 12.44
N ASN A 14 0.39 -4.15 13.47
CA ASN A 14 0.27 -2.89 14.19
C ASN A 14 1.60 -2.49 14.85
N GLY A 15 2.27 -3.43 15.53
CA GLY A 15 3.59 -3.17 16.10
C GLY A 15 4.65 -2.89 15.04
N THR A 16 4.58 -3.60 13.90
CA THR A 16 5.51 -3.41 12.77
C THR A 16 5.20 -2.12 11.99
N CYS A 17 3.96 -1.67 11.91
CA CYS A 17 3.56 -0.42 11.25
C CYS A 17 3.97 0.80 12.06
N ASP A 18 3.91 0.76 13.38
CA ASP A 18 4.44 1.83 14.23
C ASP A 18 5.98 1.92 14.09
N ALA A 19 6.67 0.76 14.07
CA ALA A 19 8.11 0.70 13.88
C ALA A 19 8.53 1.10 12.44
N CYS A 20 7.90 0.53 11.41
CA CYS A 20 8.16 0.86 9.99
C CYS A 20 7.76 2.29 9.67
N GLY A 21 6.65 2.80 10.19
CA GLY A 21 6.25 4.19 10.02
C GLY A 21 7.32 5.14 10.56
N THR A 22 7.93 4.79 11.69
CA THR A 22 9.07 5.55 12.23
C THR A 22 10.30 5.44 11.33
N VAL A 23 10.67 4.24 10.86
CA VAL A 23 11.86 4.03 10.02
C VAL A 23 11.71 4.64 8.62
N LEU A 24 10.54 4.48 7.98
CA LEU A 24 10.22 5.03 6.67
C LEU A 24 10.09 6.56 6.73
N SER A 25 9.55 7.11 7.81
CA SER A 25 9.43 8.57 7.94
C SER A 25 10.77 9.27 8.18
N LEU A 26 11.82 8.59 8.67
CA LEU A 26 13.13 9.20 8.89
C LEU A 26 13.75 9.84 7.63
N PRO A 27 13.88 9.15 6.48
CA PRO A 27 14.40 9.77 5.26
C PRO A 27 13.48 10.89 4.74
N PHE A 28 12.16 10.73 4.81
CA PHE A 28 11.22 11.78 4.38
C PHE A 28 11.26 13.02 5.28
N LYS A 29 11.47 12.83 6.58
CA LYS A 29 11.61 13.91 7.58
C LYS A 29 12.95 14.61 7.43
N ALA A 30 14.02 13.88 7.10
CA ALA A 30 15.32 14.43 6.76
C ALA A 30 15.28 15.25 5.45
N CYS A 31 14.47 14.84 4.47
CA CYS A 31 14.25 15.58 3.22
C CYS A 31 13.22 16.72 3.33
N GLY A 32 12.61 16.95 4.50
CA GLY A 32 11.56 17.98 4.69
C GLY A 32 10.26 17.72 3.93
N LEU A 33 10.08 16.51 3.38
CA LEU A 33 8.92 16.09 2.59
C LEU A 33 7.86 15.35 3.43
N ALA A 34 8.14 15.08 4.71
CA ALA A 34 7.20 14.43 5.61
C ALA A 34 6.04 15.39 5.97
N THR A 35 4.98 15.37 5.17
CA THR A 35 3.68 15.94 5.52
C THR A 35 2.96 15.02 6.51
N ASP A 36 2.19 15.58 7.45
CA ASP A 36 1.37 14.84 8.43
C ASP A 36 0.53 13.72 7.78
N HIS A 37 0.13 13.91 6.52
CA HIS A 37 -0.57 12.93 5.68
C HIS A 37 0.10 11.55 5.60
N LEU A 38 1.43 11.47 5.54
CA LEU A 38 2.13 10.17 5.43
C LEU A 38 2.02 9.38 6.74
N THR A 39 2.00 10.07 7.87
CA THR A 39 1.85 9.44 9.19
C THR A 39 0.46 8.85 9.35
N ASP A 40 -0.58 9.53 8.88
CA ASP A 40 -1.96 9.03 8.91
C ASP A 40 -2.14 7.83 7.98
N VAL A 41 -1.52 7.86 6.79
CA VAL A 41 -1.51 6.71 5.87
C VAL A 41 -0.78 5.51 6.50
N CYS A 42 0.27 5.74 7.29
CA CYS A 42 0.99 4.69 8.01
C CYS A 42 0.18 4.05 9.16
N ARG A 43 -0.88 4.70 9.65
CA ARG A 43 -1.83 4.11 10.60
C ARG A 43 -2.95 3.31 9.93
N SER A 44 -3.04 3.37 8.60
CA SER A 44 -4.06 2.63 7.86
C SER A 44 -3.73 1.13 7.79
N PRO A 45 -4.74 0.25 7.64
CA PRO A 45 -4.54 -1.18 7.40
C PRO A 45 -3.79 -1.49 6.08
N PHE A 46 -3.56 -0.48 5.23
CA PHE A 46 -2.78 -0.57 3.99
C PHE A 46 -1.33 -0.11 4.15
N CYS A 47 -0.92 0.38 5.32
CA CYS A 47 0.45 0.83 5.57
C CYS A 47 1.49 -0.21 5.14
N LEU A 48 1.24 -1.48 5.46
CA LEU A 48 2.17 -2.55 5.13
C LEU A 48 2.27 -2.79 3.62
N TYR A 49 1.13 -2.82 2.92
CA TYR A 49 1.12 -2.93 1.46
C TYR A 49 1.82 -1.72 0.80
N LEU A 50 1.55 -0.50 1.28
CA LEU A 50 2.19 0.71 0.78
C LEU A 50 3.71 0.69 1.02
N SER A 51 4.14 0.25 2.21
CA SER A 51 5.56 0.12 2.56
C SER A 51 6.28 -0.86 1.65
N VAL A 52 5.66 -2.02 1.37
CA VAL A 52 6.19 -3.01 0.43
C VAL A 52 6.21 -2.46 -0.99
N ALA A 53 5.17 -1.77 -1.42
CA ALA A 53 5.10 -1.16 -2.74
C ALA A 53 6.21 -0.13 -2.93
N ILE A 54 6.37 0.83 -2.01
CA ILE A 54 7.44 1.84 -2.11
C ILE A 54 8.81 1.19 -1.96
N GLY A 55 9.01 0.35 -0.95
CA GLY A 55 10.30 -0.24 -0.63
C GLY A 55 10.87 -1.14 -1.72
N LEU A 56 10.02 -1.89 -2.44
CA LEU A 56 10.47 -2.79 -3.51
C LEU A 56 10.44 -2.15 -4.90
N ASN A 57 9.62 -1.13 -5.15
CA ASN A 57 9.59 -0.44 -6.45
C ASN A 57 10.56 0.75 -6.52
N LEU A 58 11.00 1.31 -5.39
CA LEU A 58 11.97 2.41 -5.39
C LEU A 58 13.37 2.01 -5.92
N PRO A 59 13.98 0.86 -5.54
CA PRO A 59 15.29 0.47 -6.06
C PRO A 59 15.33 0.33 -7.59
N PRO A 60 14.38 -0.37 -8.26
CA PRO A 60 14.28 -0.39 -9.73
C PRO A 60 14.25 0.99 -10.39
N VAL A 61 13.58 1.97 -9.78
CA VAL A 61 13.54 3.36 -10.28
C VAL A 61 14.92 4.01 -10.17
N ILE A 62 15.64 3.78 -9.07
CA ILE A 62 17.02 4.27 -8.89
C ILE A 62 17.95 3.61 -9.91
N PHE A 63 17.83 2.29 -10.14
CA PHE A 63 18.64 1.57 -11.13
C PHE A 63 18.39 2.09 -12.54
N THR A 64 17.13 2.40 -12.86
CA THR A 64 16.76 3.04 -14.12
C THR A 64 17.46 4.39 -14.30
N ALA A 65 17.43 5.24 -13.27
CA ALA A 65 18.12 6.52 -13.31
C ALA A 65 19.64 6.36 -13.49
N LYS A 66 20.26 5.39 -12.82
CA LYS A 66 21.69 5.09 -12.98
C LYS A 66 22.03 4.63 -14.40
N SER A 67 21.17 3.84 -15.05
CA SER A 67 21.40 3.35 -16.41
C SER A 67 21.33 4.43 -17.50
N SER A 68 20.72 5.59 -17.21
CA SER A 68 20.60 6.71 -18.16
C SER A 68 21.89 7.47 -18.46
N GLY A 69 22.95 7.23 -17.68
CA GLY A 69 24.27 7.82 -17.93
C GLY A 69 25.18 7.00 -18.85
N GLY A 70 24.81 5.76 -19.19
CA GLY A 70 25.62 4.87 -20.03
C GLY A 70 25.41 5.14 -21.52
N GLY A 71 26.46 5.54 -22.23
CA GLY A 71 26.46 5.56 -23.69
C GLY A 71 26.53 4.13 -24.22
N TYR A 72 25.39 3.54 -24.59
CA TYR A 72 25.35 2.22 -25.21
C TYR A 72 25.63 2.37 -26.71
N ASP A 73 26.88 2.17 -27.14
CA ASP A 73 27.29 2.24 -28.53
C ASP A 73 26.67 1.09 -29.35
N ASN A 74 25.60 1.38 -30.10
CA ASN A 74 24.97 0.59 -31.19
C ASN A 74 24.75 -0.93 -30.99
N ASP A 75 24.98 -1.49 -29.81
CA ASP A 75 24.69 -2.89 -29.51
C ASP A 75 23.17 -3.06 -29.31
N GLU A 76 22.56 -3.83 -30.21
CA GLU A 76 21.11 -4.10 -30.19
C GLU A 76 20.68 -4.80 -28.89
N GLY A 77 21.53 -5.66 -28.32
CA GLY A 77 21.31 -6.37 -27.08
C GLY A 77 21.28 -5.41 -25.89
N CYS A 78 22.28 -4.53 -25.80
CA CYS A 78 22.36 -3.51 -24.74
C CYS A 78 21.23 -2.49 -24.83
N THR A 79 20.88 -2.06 -26.04
CA THR A 79 19.73 -1.17 -26.26
C THR A 79 18.41 -1.83 -25.83
N SER A 80 18.27 -3.13 -26.14
CA SER A 80 17.12 -3.93 -25.69
C SER A 80 17.03 -4.07 -24.17
N ALA A 81 18.16 -4.29 -23.51
CA ALA A 81 18.26 -4.44 -22.06
C ALA A 81 18.00 -3.09 -21.35
N ALA A 82 18.53 -1.99 -21.89
CA ALA A 82 18.27 -0.64 -21.42
C ALA A 82 16.78 -0.26 -21.59
N THR A 83 16.18 -0.57 -22.74
CA THR A 83 14.74 -0.34 -22.95
C THR A 83 13.92 -1.11 -21.91
N TRP A 84 14.33 -2.34 -21.56
CA TRP A 84 13.65 -3.12 -20.55
C TRP A 84 13.69 -2.45 -19.17
N ILE A 85 14.85 -1.96 -18.72
CA ILE A 85 14.97 -1.32 -17.41
C ILE A 85 14.16 -0.01 -17.36
N TYR A 86 14.13 0.79 -18.43
CA TYR A 86 13.32 2.02 -18.49
C TYR A 86 11.82 1.75 -18.34
N VAL A 87 11.29 0.81 -19.10
CA VAL A 87 9.88 0.42 -18.99
C VAL A 87 9.60 -0.16 -17.61
N ASN A 88 10.51 -0.97 -17.08
CA ASN A 88 10.36 -1.52 -15.73
C ASN A 88 10.30 -0.41 -14.66
N GLY A 89 11.20 0.58 -14.74
CA GLY A 89 11.17 1.75 -13.86
C GLY A 89 9.86 2.53 -13.95
N ALA A 90 9.33 2.74 -15.16
CA ALA A 90 8.04 3.40 -15.35
C ALA A 90 6.88 2.61 -14.71
N LEU A 91 6.85 1.28 -14.89
CA LEU A 91 5.84 0.42 -14.25
C LEU A 91 5.95 0.45 -12.73
N CYS A 92 7.17 0.46 -12.18
CA CYS A 92 7.41 0.60 -10.75
C CYS A 92 6.85 1.92 -10.20
N ILE A 93 7.00 3.03 -10.92
CA ILE A 93 6.38 4.32 -10.56
C ILE A 93 4.85 4.19 -10.55
N ILE A 94 4.26 3.59 -11.58
CA ILE A 94 2.81 3.38 -11.65
C ILE A 94 2.32 2.54 -10.45
N HIS A 95 3.06 1.49 -10.06
CA HIS A 95 2.72 0.69 -8.87
C HIS A 95 2.78 1.49 -7.57
N MET A 96 3.80 2.34 -7.38
CA MET A 96 3.88 3.22 -6.21
C MET A 96 2.71 4.22 -6.18
N MET A 97 2.40 4.85 -7.31
CA MET A 97 1.29 5.79 -7.41
C MET A 97 -0.06 5.13 -7.16
N ALA A 98 -0.28 3.92 -7.69
CA ALA A 98 -1.49 3.15 -7.43
C ALA A 98 -1.61 2.73 -5.96
N ALA A 99 -0.51 2.33 -5.31
CA ALA A 99 -0.52 1.99 -3.90
C ALA A 99 -0.86 3.20 -3.03
N LEU A 100 -0.36 4.39 -3.38
CA LEU A 100 -0.73 5.66 -2.74
C LEU A 100 -2.21 5.99 -2.98
N TYR A 101 -2.70 5.83 -4.21
CA TYR A 101 -4.10 6.08 -4.55
C TYR A 101 -5.05 5.20 -3.73
N ILE A 102 -4.80 3.89 -3.70
CA ILE A 102 -5.63 2.92 -2.97
C ILE A 102 -5.58 3.23 -1.47
N SER A 103 -4.39 3.48 -0.91
CA SER A 103 -4.24 3.83 0.50
C SER A 103 -5.01 5.10 0.85
N ASN A 104 -4.88 6.16 0.05
CA ASN A 104 -5.59 7.42 0.28
C ASN A 104 -7.10 7.27 0.15
N LYS A 105 -7.58 6.55 -0.87
CA LYS A 105 -9.01 6.35 -1.11
C LYS A 105 -9.69 5.54 -0.01
N ILE A 106 -8.96 4.62 0.61
CA ILE A 106 -9.48 3.81 1.71
C ILE A 106 -9.39 4.58 3.04
N SER A 107 -8.33 5.35 3.26
CA SER A 107 -8.16 6.19 4.46
C SER A 107 -9.13 7.36 4.52
N GLN A 108 -9.55 7.90 3.37
CA GLN A 108 -10.63 8.86 3.32
C GLN A 108 -11.94 8.12 3.60
N GLU A 109 -12.37 8.08 4.86
CA GLU A 109 -13.78 7.93 5.13
C GLU A 109 -14.50 9.05 4.36
N PRO A 110 -15.58 8.78 3.61
CA PRO A 110 -16.49 9.81 3.15
C PRO A 110 -17.19 10.37 4.39
N GLY A 111 -16.46 11.23 5.10
CA GLY A 111 -17.00 12.16 6.07
C GLY A 111 -17.86 13.15 5.29
N GLU A 112 -19.16 13.05 5.53
CA GLU A 112 -20.11 14.16 5.49
C GLU A 112 -19.98 15.12 4.29
N VAL A 113 -20.75 14.83 3.24
CA VAL A 113 -21.64 15.91 2.80
C VAL A 113 -22.45 16.30 4.04
N ASN A 114 -22.19 17.49 4.55
CA ASN A 114 -22.78 18.13 5.73
C ASN A 114 -24.32 18.07 5.76
N ASP A 115 -24.94 16.94 6.08
CA ASP A 115 -26.39 16.85 6.31
C ASP A 115 -26.76 15.64 7.18
N ALA A 116 -26.24 15.59 8.41
CA ALA A 116 -26.99 15.01 9.51
C ALA A 116 -26.71 15.84 10.76
N PRO A 117 -27.70 16.54 11.33
CA PRO A 117 -27.47 17.31 12.54
C PRO A 117 -27.03 16.32 13.59
N PHE A 118 -25.79 16.51 14.06
CA PHE A 118 -25.30 15.94 15.30
C PHE A 118 -26.39 16.21 16.35
N VAL A 119 -27.20 15.20 16.67
CA VAL A 119 -28.08 15.24 17.82
C VAL A 119 -27.12 15.25 18.99
N LYS A 120 -26.71 16.46 19.35
CA LYS A 120 -26.07 16.81 20.59
C LYS A 120 -27.08 16.32 21.62
N ALA A 121 -26.89 15.09 22.10
CA ALA A 121 -27.52 14.63 23.31
C ALA A 121 -26.96 15.53 24.41
N SER A 122 -27.53 16.73 24.52
CA SER A 122 -27.41 17.60 25.65
C SER A 122 -28.01 16.82 26.81
N VAL A 123 -27.15 16.08 27.50
CA VAL A 123 -27.39 15.67 28.88
C VAL A 123 -27.21 16.94 29.73
N LEU A 124 -28.16 17.86 29.59
CA LEU A 124 -28.74 18.55 30.74
C LEU A 124 -29.76 17.52 31.28
N ASP A 125 -29.81 17.15 32.55
CA ASP A 125 -29.51 17.92 33.75
C ASP A 125 -29.24 16.99 34.94
N HIS A 126 -28.52 17.55 35.92
CA HIS A 126 -28.79 17.48 37.36
C HIS A 126 -29.36 16.16 37.97
N GLU A 127 -28.55 15.53 38.84
CA GLU A 127 -28.83 15.16 40.24
C GLU A 127 -28.27 13.80 40.69
N THR A 128 -27.30 13.90 41.60
CA THR A 128 -27.21 13.19 42.88
C THR A 128 -28.06 11.92 43.04
N GLY A 129 -27.45 10.74 42.89
CA GLY A 129 -28.02 9.51 43.46
C GLY A 129 -27.58 8.20 42.80
N ASN A 130 -26.77 7.43 43.52
CA ASN A 130 -26.60 5.97 43.42
C ASN A 130 -25.85 5.40 42.18
N GLY A 131 -24.53 5.34 42.28
CA GLY A 131 -23.57 5.06 41.19
C GLY A 131 -23.15 3.60 40.95
N GLN A 132 -24.07 2.64 40.79
CA GLN A 132 -23.67 1.28 40.35
C GLN A 132 -24.39 0.72 39.10
N ASN A 133 -25.55 1.26 38.70
CA ASN A 133 -26.30 0.70 37.55
C ASN A 133 -26.02 1.37 36.20
N SER A 134 -25.39 2.55 36.16
CA SER A 134 -25.19 3.34 34.93
C SER A 134 -24.09 2.79 33.99
N LYS A 135 -23.05 2.11 34.54
CA LYS A 135 -21.93 1.57 33.73
C LYS A 135 -22.34 0.43 32.79
N LYS A 136 -23.37 -0.35 33.13
CA LYS A 136 -23.86 -1.46 32.27
C LYS A 136 -24.58 -0.96 31.02
N THR A 137 -25.24 0.20 31.09
CA THR A 137 -26.02 0.75 29.98
C THR A 137 -25.12 1.42 28.94
N LEU A 138 -24.05 2.11 29.38
CA LEU A 138 -23.06 2.72 28.48
C LEU A 138 -22.27 1.66 27.71
N ALA A 139 -21.85 0.58 28.39
CA ALA A 139 -21.14 -0.52 27.73
C ALA A 139 -22.02 -1.21 26.67
N LYS A 140 -23.33 -1.36 26.94
CA LYS A 140 -24.27 -1.95 25.99
C LYS A 140 -24.52 -1.03 24.78
N MET A 141 -24.64 0.28 25.00
CA MET A 141 -24.87 1.25 23.93
C MET A 141 -23.61 1.48 23.05
N VAL A 142 -22.42 1.39 23.63
CA VAL A 142 -21.15 1.38 22.87
C VAL A 142 -21.03 0.09 22.04
N MET A 143 -21.36 -1.07 22.64
CA MET A 143 -21.25 -2.36 21.96
C MET A 143 -22.29 -2.53 20.83
N GLU A 144 -23.49 -1.97 20.99
CA GLU A 144 -24.56 -2.02 19.98
C GLU A 144 -24.32 -1.04 18.82
N ASN A 145 -23.65 0.10 19.06
CA ASN A 145 -23.22 1.03 17.99
C ASN A 145 -21.95 0.60 17.24
N THR A 146 -21.20 -0.39 17.73
CA THR A 146 -19.99 -0.90 17.03
C THR A 146 -20.34 -1.97 15.97
N MET A 147 -21.51 -2.59 16.05
CA MET A 147 -21.96 -3.61 15.09
C MET A 147 -22.45 -3.07 13.72
N PRO A 148 -23.16 -1.93 13.59
CA PRO A 148 -23.60 -1.43 12.28
C PRO A 148 -22.49 -0.79 11.44
N THR A 149 -21.36 -0.41 12.03
CA THR A 149 -20.22 0.17 11.28
C THR A 149 -19.45 -0.87 10.46
N GLN A 150 -19.43 -2.12 10.91
CA GLN A 150 -18.68 -3.21 10.27
C GLN A 150 -19.31 -3.71 8.96
N SER A 151 -20.64 -3.77 8.88
CA SER A 151 -21.33 -4.14 7.62
C SER A 151 -21.18 -3.07 6.53
N ARG A 152 -20.99 -1.80 6.94
CA ARG A 152 -20.83 -0.65 6.03
C ARG A 152 -19.43 -0.58 5.41
N SER A 153 -18.37 -1.01 6.11
CA SER A 153 -17.00 -1.02 5.57
C SER A 153 -16.82 -2.08 4.47
N VAL A 154 -17.39 -3.28 4.66
CA VAL A 154 -17.32 -4.38 3.67
C VAL A 154 -18.00 -4.03 2.35
N ALA A 155 -19.19 -3.43 2.42
CA ALA A 155 -19.91 -2.98 1.24
C ALA A 155 -19.09 -1.95 0.44
N ARG A 156 -18.43 -1.01 1.12
CA ARG A 156 -17.58 0.02 0.50
C ARG A 156 -16.34 -0.55 -0.16
N VAL A 157 -15.65 -1.50 0.48
CA VAL A 157 -14.44 -2.13 -0.08
C VAL A 157 -14.79 -2.91 -1.35
N LYS A 158 -15.92 -3.63 -1.34
CA LYS A 158 -16.43 -4.31 -2.53
C LYS A 158 -16.80 -3.31 -3.62
N GLU A 159 -17.44 -2.20 -3.27
CA GLU A 159 -17.80 -1.16 -4.22
C GLU A 159 -16.55 -0.57 -4.90
N ILE A 160 -15.52 -0.23 -4.12
CA ILE A 160 -14.26 0.28 -4.66
C ILE A 160 -13.56 -0.78 -5.52
N LEU A 161 -13.38 -2.02 -5.03
CA LEU A 161 -12.67 -3.05 -5.80
C LEU A 161 -13.38 -3.44 -7.10
N CYS A 162 -14.71 -3.47 -7.10
CA CYS A 162 -15.48 -3.95 -8.26
C CYS A 162 -15.89 -2.85 -9.24
N TYR A 163 -16.08 -1.62 -8.77
CA TYR A 163 -16.60 -0.52 -9.60
C TYR A 163 -15.60 0.61 -9.82
N ASP A 164 -14.45 0.62 -9.15
CA ASP A 164 -13.42 1.63 -9.41
C ASP A 164 -12.63 1.31 -10.69
N PRO A 165 -12.76 2.11 -11.76
CA PRO A 165 -12.01 1.90 -12.99
C PRO A 165 -10.49 2.00 -12.76
N PHE A 166 -10.01 2.76 -11.77
CA PHE A 166 -8.58 2.87 -11.47
C PHE A 166 -8.01 1.58 -10.89
N VAL A 167 -8.78 0.88 -10.05
CA VAL A 167 -8.38 -0.41 -9.50
C VAL A 167 -8.38 -1.48 -10.59
N ALA A 168 -9.38 -1.48 -11.47
CA ALA A 168 -9.40 -2.38 -12.63
C ALA A 168 -8.19 -2.15 -13.55
N LEU A 169 -7.87 -0.89 -13.84
CA LEU A 169 -6.67 -0.53 -14.62
C LEU A 169 -5.39 -1.01 -13.91
N TYR A 170 -5.30 -0.85 -12.59
CA TYR A 170 -4.16 -1.32 -11.80
C TYR A 170 -3.96 -2.84 -11.90
N ILE A 171 -5.04 -3.63 -11.90
CA ILE A 171 -4.96 -5.08 -12.07
C ILE A 171 -4.38 -5.42 -13.45
N ILE A 172 -4.82 -4.74 -14.51
CA ILE A 172 -4.29 -4.93 -15.87
C ILE A 172 -2.80 -4.58 -15.92
N VAL A 173 -2.40 -3.45 -15.32
CA VAL A 173 -0.99 -3.05 -15.21
C VAL A 173 -0.19 -4.09 -14.44
N SER A 174 -0.74 -4.67 -13.38
CA SER A 174 -0.09 -5.72 -12.60
C SER A 174 0.14 -7.00 -13.40
N ILE A 175 -0.84 -7.40 -14.23
CA ILE A 175 -0.68 -8.55 -15.13
C ILE A 175 0.39 -8.28 -16.18
N PHE A 176 0.36 -7.09 -16.78
CA PHE A 176 1.38 -6.67 -17.72
C PHE A 176 2.78 -6.64 -17.06
N PHE A 177 2.88 -6.13 -15.83
CA PHE A 177 4.13 -6.12 -15.07
C PHE A 177 4.66 -7.52 -14.82
N MET A 178 3.80 -8.49 -14.44
CA MET A 178 4.21 -9.89 -14.29
C MET A 178 4.76 -10.47 -15.59
N ALA A 179 4.11 -10.22 -16.73
CA ALA A 179 4.63 -10.62 -18.04
C ALA A 179 5.92 -9.87 -18.40
N TRP A 180 6.06 -8.60 -18.00
CA TRP A 180 7.27 -7.82 -18.24
C TRP A 180 8.47 -8.34 -17.45
N GLN A 181 8.26 -8.82 -16.22
CA GLN A 181 9.31 -9.46 -15.41
C GLN A 181 9.84 -10.74 -16.09
N THR A 182 8.97 -11.54 -16.70
CA THR A 182 9.42 -12.77 -17.38
C THR A 182 10.22 -12.46 -18.64
N VAL A 183 9.87 -11.40 -19.38
CA VAL A 183 10.69 -10.89 -20.49
C VAL A 183 12.08 -10.48 -19.99
N GLY A 184 12.16 -9.85 -18.82
CA GLY A 184 13.42 -9.41 -18.21
C GLY A 184 14.41 -10.53 -17.92
N LEU A 185 13.92 -11.72 -17.55
CA LEU A 185 14.78 -12.91 -17.39
C LEU A 185 15.49 -13.31 -18.68
N GLY A 186 14.86 -13.08 -19.85
CA GLY A 186 15.50 -13.27 -21.15
C GLY A 186 16.52 -12.19 -21.47
N ARG A 187 16.24 -10.94 -21.06
CA ARG A 187 17.09 -9.77 -21.32
C ARG A 187 18.33 -9.72 -20.43
N SER A 188 18.31 -10.31 -19.24
CA SER A 188 19.48 -10.33 -18.35
C SER A 188 20.69 -11.04 -18.98
N ARG A 189 20.45 -12.06 -19.81
CA ARG A 189 21.52 -12.77 -20.54
C ARG A 189 22.15 -11.94 -21.66
N LEU A 190 21.39 -10.99 -22.22
CA LEU A 190 21.90 -10.08 -23.25
C LEU A 190 22.66 -8.90 -22.64
N ALA A 191 22.51 -8.68 -21.32
CA ALA A 191 23.14 -7.58 -20.63
C ALA A 191 24.55 -7.89 -20.11
N THR A 192 24.99 -9.15 -20.16
CA THR A 192 26.30 -9.56 -19.60
C THR A 192 27.49 -8.91 -20.30
N ASP A 193 27.33 -8.58 -21.57
CA ASP A 193 28.38 -7.99 -22.39
C ASP A 193 28.27 -6.45 -22.43
N CYS A 194 27.29 -5.88 -21.72
CA CYS A 194 27.06 -4.45 -21.67
C CYS A 194 27.89 -3.79 -20.58
N GLU A 195 28.58 -2.71 -20.92
CA GLU A 195 29.32 -1.90 -19.95
C GLU A 195 28.39 -1.18 -18.96
N GLY A 196 28.95 -0.73 -17.84
CA GLY A 196 28.24 0.09 -16.85
C GLY A 196 27.39 -0.68 -15.83
N GLY A 197 27.58 -2.00 -15.68
CA GLY A 197 26.88 -2.82 -14.69
C GLY A 197 25.37 -2.94 -14.96
N LEU A 198 24.98 -2.92 -16.24
CA LEU A 198 23.58 -3.04 -16.64
C LEU A 198 22.98 -4.41 -16.24
N ASP A 199 23.78 -5.48 -16.31
CA ASP A 199 23.40 -6.83 -15.88
C ASP A 199 23.06 -6.90 -14.39
N GLU A 200 23.88 -6.28 -13.54
CA GLU A 200 23.68 -6.21 -12.10
C GLU A 200 22.41 -5.41 -11.77
N ASN A 201 22.23 -4.26 -12.42
CA ASN A 201 21.04 -3.43 -12.27
C ASN A 201 19.76 -4.17 -12.68
N ILE A 202 19.78 -4.89 -13.80
CA ILE A 202 18.65 -5.71 -14.26
C ILE A 202 18.37 -6.85 -13.29
N THR A 203 19.41 -7.54 -12.82
CA THR A 203 19.27 -8.67 -11.90
C THR A 203 18.68 -8.23 -10.56
N HIS A 204 19.18 -7.14 -9.97
CA HIS A 204 18.61 -6.56 -8.76
C HIS A 204 17.17 -6.07 -8.97
N SER A 205 16.90 -5.44 -10.12
CA SER A 205 15.56 -4.99 -10.48
C SER A 205 14.57 -6.16 -10.61
N LEU A 206 14.98 -7.28 -11.20
CA LEU A 206 14.19 -8.51 -11.29
C LEU A 206 13.88 -9.10 -9.91
N ILE A 207 14.89 -9.19 -9.03
CA ILE A 207 14.70 -9.68 -7.66
C ILE A 207 13.67 -8.82 -6.93
N CYS A 208 13.81 -7.49 -6.98
CA CYS A 208 12.84 -6.57 -6.41
C CYS A 208 11.44 -6.74 -7.01
N GLY A 209 11.34 -6.90 -8.34
CA GLY A 209 10.07 -7.09 -9.05
C GLY A 209 9.34 -8.38 -8.63
N PHE A 210 10.04 -9.52 -8.58
CA PHE A 210 9.45 -10.79 -8.13
C PHE A 210 9.08 -10.78 -6.64
N LEU A 211 9.93 -10.18 -5.79
CA LEU A 211 9.60 -9.96 -4.38
C LEU A 211 8.36 -9.09 -4.25
N PHE A 212 8.21 -8.04 -5.07
CA PHE A 212 7.02 -7.20 -5.05
C PHE A 212 5.77 -7.95 -5.49
N ILE A 213 5.84 -8.82 -6.51
CA ILE A 213 4.70 -9.65 -6.92
C ILE A 213 4.26 -10.56 -5.76
N LEU A 214 5.20 -11.24 -5.10
CA LEU A 214 4.90 -12.18 -4.01
C LEU A 214 4.47 -11.47 -2.71
N LEU A 215 5.27 -10.52 -2.23
CA LEU A 215 5.02 -9.79 -0.99
C LEU A 215 3.91 -8.76 -1.18
N GLY A 216 3.89 -8.02 -2.28
CA GLY A 216 2.83 -7.06 -2.58
C GLY A 216 1.47 -7.74 -2.70
N GLY A 217 1.38 -8.86 -3.44
CA GLY A 217 0.14 -9.63 -3.55
C GLY A 217 -0.35 -10.20 -2.21
N SER A 218 0.55 -10.82 -1.44
CA SER A 218 0.19 -11.39 -0.12
C SER A 218 -0.22 -10.31 0.88
N THR A 219 0.50 -9.20 0.93
CA THR A 219 0.21 -8.11 1.87
C THR A 219 -1.06 -7.37 1.51
N PHE A 220 -1.32 -7.15 0.21
CA PHE A 220 -2.60 -6.63 -0.28
C PHE A 220 -3.77 -7.56 0.10
N ALA A 221 -3.63 -8.87 -0.14
CA ALA A 221 -4.65 -9.84 0.23
C ALA A 221 -4.88 -9.90 1.75
N CYS A 222 -3.82 -9.83 2.56
CA CYS A 222 -3.93 -9.74 4.01
C CYS A 222 -4.65 -8.47 4.46
N SER A 223 -4.33 -7.30 3.89
CA SER A 223 -5.01 -6.03 4.18
C SER A 223 -6.50 -6.10 3.84
N LEU A 224 -6.86 -6.73 2.71
CA LEU A 224 -8.26 -6.96 2.34
C LEU A 224 -8.97 -7.91 3.31
N CYS A 225 -8.33 -9.02 3.70
CA CYS A 225 -8.89 -9.94 4.69
C CYS A 225 -9.13 -9.27 6.05
N CYS A 226 -8.23 -8.37 6.48
CA CYS A 226 -8.40 -7.61 7.71
C CYS A 226 -9.57 -6.62 7.63
N LEU A 227 -9.82 -6.02 6.47
CA LEU A 227 -10.97 -5.13 6.26
C LEU A 227 -12.31 -5.87 6.14
N LEU A 228 -12.30 -7.08 5.59
CA LEU A 228 -13.51 -7.88 5.41
C LEU A 228 -14.05 -8.47 6.71
N ARG A 229 -13.27 -8.38 7.80
CA ARG A 229 -13.62 -8.96 9.08
C ARG A 229 -14.44 -8.03 9.94
#